data_AF-A0A8T6TZR8-F1
#
_entry.id   AF-A0A8T6TZR8-F1
#
_cell.length_a   1.000
_cell.length_b   1.000
_cell.length_c   1.000
_cell.angle_alpha   90.00
_cell.angle_beta   90.00
_cell.angle_gamma   90.00
#
_symmetry.space_group_name_H-M   'P 1'
#
loop_
_entity.id
_entity.type
_entity.pdbx_description
1 polymer ?
#
loop_
_entity_poly.entity_id
_entity_poly.type
_entity_poly.pdbx_seq_one_letter_code
_entity_poly.pdbx_strand_id
1 'polypeptide(L)'
;MAKNIYRFKGIFKSFLFVLAVIITLGFSIYIYLFVDSLQQQTRSLITDLKNQSREFLNFRVKIFEENINNESIQDLNFFFDEVIQQADYPIIYTDANMVPQYWRNIDIPQSNISPIHPDTLEYLENLVQKYEEMNPPIPISYKDQILGYYVYGESPL
;
A
#
# COMPACT_ATOMS: atom_id res chain seq x y z
N MET A 1 2.10 63.72 -36.97
CA MET A 1 3.04 62.71 -36.41
C MET A 1 2.49 61.85 -35.26
N ALA A 2 1.54 62.32 -34.44
CA ALA A 2 1.07 61.59 -33.24
C ALA A 2 0.40 60.21 -33.51
N LYS A 3 -0.26 60.01 -34.65
CA LYS A 3 -1.03 58.78 -34.96
C LYS A 3 -0.16 57.52 -35.08
N ASN A 4 1.10 57.64 -35.51
CA ASN A 4 2.05 56.52 -35.59
C ASN A 4 2.54 56.08 -34.20
N ILE A 5 2.66 57.02 -33.25
CA ILE A 5 3.17 56.74 -31.90
C ILE A 5 2.13 55.94 -31.09
N TYR A 6 0.84 56.26 -31.23
CA TYR A 6 -0.25 55.51 -30.58
C TYR A 6 -0.41 54.08 -31.12
N ARG A 7 -0.27 53.89 -32.44
CA ARG A 7 -0.30 52.55 -33.05
C ARG A 7 0.86 51.68 -32.57
N PHE A 8 2.06 52.24 -32.47
CA PHE A 8 3.25 51.52 -31.99
C PHE A 8 3.09 51.05 -30.53
N LYS A 9 2.53 51.92 -29.66
CA LYS A 9 2.27 51.59 -28.25
C LYS A 9 1.23 50.48 -28.06
N GLY A 10 0.25 50.38 -28.96
CA GLY A 10 -0.76 49.31 -28.95
C GLY A 10 -0.20 47.95 -29.41
N ILE A 11 0.60 47.95 -30.48
CA ILE A 11 1.21 46.73 -31.04
C ILE A 11 2.18 46.09 -30.02
N PHE A 12 2.98 46.91 -29.32
CA PHE A 12 3.91 46.42 -28.30
C PHE A 12 3.20 45.69 -27.14
N LYS A 13 2.08 46.23 -26.66
CA LYS A 13 1.28 45.59 -25.59
C LYS A 13 0.67 44.27 -26.04
N SER A 14 0.14 44.23 -27.26
CA SER A 14 -0.42 43.00 -27.83
C SER A 14 0.66 41.92 -28.02
N PHE A 15 1.85 42.31 -28.46
CA PHE A 15 2.99 41.39 -28.59
C PHE A 15 3.37 40.78 -27.24
N LEU A 16 3.47 41.61 -26.20
CA LEU A 16 3.85 41.17 -24.85
C LEU A 16 2.80 40.21 -24.24
N PHE A 17 1.52 40.43 -24.54
CA PHE A 17 0.43 39.53 -24.13
C PHE A 17 0.51 38.17 -24.84
N VAL A 18 0.73 38.16 -26.16
CA VAL A 18 0.89 36.91 -26.93
C VAL A 18 2.11 36.12 -26.44
N LEU A 19 3.23 36.81 -26.16
CA LEU A 19 4.41 36.19 -25.59
C LEU A 19 4.12 35.50 -24.25
N ALA A 20 3.40 36.18 -23.35
CA ALA A 20 3.01 35.62 -22.05
C ALA A 20 2.13 34.37 -22.20
N VAL A 21 1.16 34.40 -23.12
CA VAL A 21 0.29 33.25 -23.40
C VAL A 21 1.09 32.06 -23.92
N ILE A 22 2.06 32.28 -24.82
CA ILE A 22 2.93 31.23 -25.35
C ILE A 22 3.76 30.60 -24.22
N ILE A 23 4.32 31.41 -23.32
CA ILE A 23 5.11 30.92 -22.19
C ILE A 23 4.25 30.08 -21.24
N THR A 24 3.06 30.57 -20.87
CA THR A 24 2.16 29.83 -19.97
C THR A 24 1.71 28.50 -20.58
N LEU A 25 1.36 28.48 -21.87
CA LEU A 25 1.00 27.23 -22.57
C LEU A 25 2.18 26.27 -22.67
N GLY A 26 3.36 26.77 -23.01
CA GLY A 26 4.58 25.95 -23.07
C GLY A 26 4.92 25.34 -21.71
N PHE A 27 4.80 26.12 -20.63
CA PHE A 27 5.06 25.65 -19.27
C PHE A 27 4.02 24.60 -18.83
N SER A 28 2.75 24.79 -19.18
CA SER A 28 1.68 23.83 -18.89
C SER A 28 1.90 22.49 -19.62
N ILE A 29 2.32 22.53 -20.89
CA ILE A 29 2.67 21.33 -21.67
C ILE A 29 3.89 20.63 -21.04
N TYR A 30 4.92 21.39 -20.66
CA TYR A 30 6.11 20.84 -20.02
C TYR A 30 5.78 20.11 -18.72
N ILE A 31 4.97 20.72 -17.84
CA ILE A 31 4.53 20.09 -16.59
C ILE A 31 3.76 18.79 -16.87
N TYR A 32 2.86 18.79 -17.85
CA TYR A 32 2.08 17.60 -18.18
C TYR A 32 2.97 16.43 -18.61
N LEU A 33 3.95 16.68 -19.49
CA LEU A 33 4.90 15.65 -19.94
C LEU A 33 5.79 15.13 -18.80
N PHE A 34 6.23 16.03 -17.92
CA PHE A 34 7.03 15.66 -16.75
C PHE A 34 6.25 14.74 -15.80
N VAL A 35 5.01 15.10 -15.46
CA VAL A 35 4.16 14.29 -14.57
C VAL A 35 3.91 12.90 -15.15
N ASP A 36 3.63 12.78 -16.46
CA ASP A 36 3.45 11.48 -17.12
C ASP A 36 4.71 10.60 -17.01
N SER A 37 5.90 11.18 -17.25
CA SER A 37 7.18 10.47 -17.13
C SER A 37 7.48 9.96 -15.72
N LEU A 38 6.99 10.65 -14.68
CA LEU A 38 7.13 10.20 -13.31
C LEU A 38 6.20 9.02 -13.01
N GLN A 39 4.97 9.05 -13.52
CA GLN A 39 4.00 7.96 -13.30
C GLN A 39 4.43 6.64 -13.94
N GLN A 40 5.11 6.68 -15.09
CA GLN A 40 5.60 5.46 -15.75
C GLN A 40 6.66 4.73 -14.90
N GLN A 41 7.56 5.47 -14.24
CA GLN A 41 8.58 4.90 -13.36
C GLN A 41 7.97 4.24 -12.12
N THR A 42 6.92 4.83 -11.55
CA THR A 42 6.24 4.26 -10.39
C THR A 42 5.54 2.93 -10.74
N ARG A 43 4.97 2.80 -11.94
CA ARG A 43 4.26 1.59 -12.37
C ARG A 43 5.18 0.38 -12.53
N SER A 44 6.40 0.56 -13.05
CA SER A 44 7.36 -0.54 -13.21
C SER A 44 7.87 -1.04 -11.86
N LEU A 45 8.21 -0.13 -10.93
CA LEU A 45 8.63 -0.48 -9.56
C LEU A 45 7.54 -1.23 -8.80
N ILE A 46 6.28 -0.81 -8.88
CA ILE A 46 5.16 -1.52 -8.24
C ILE A 46 4.95 -2.89 -8.88
N THR A 47 5.11 -3.02 -10.19
CA THR A 47 4.92 -4.29 -10.90
C THR A 47 6.04 -5.28 -10.59
N ASP A 48 7.28 -4.81 -10.51
CA ASP A 48 8.44 -5.64 -10.19
C ASP A 48 8.46 -6.04 -8.72
N LEU A 49 8.11 -5.13 -7.80
CA LEU A 49 7.89 -5.47 -6.39
C LEU A 49 6.73 -6.46 -6.23
N LYS A 50 5.64 -6.29 -6.99
CA LYS A 50 4.51 -7.23 -6.99
C LYS A 50 4.88 -8.59 -7.57
N ASN A 51 5.75 -8.65 -8.59
CA ASN A 51 6.19 -9.91 -9.20
C ASN A 51 7.23 -10.63 -8.35
N GLN A 52 8.22 -9.92 -7.78
CA GLN A 52 9.16 -10.50 -6.81
C GLN A 52 8.43 -10.97 -5.54
N SER A 53 7.46 -10.20 -5.06
CA SER A 53 6.57 -10.62 -3.97
C SER A 53 5.78 -11.88 -4.33
N ARG A 54 5.27 -12.01 -5.56
CA ARG A 54 4.55 -13.20 -6.03
C ARG A 54 5.42 -14.45 -6.15
N GLU A 55 6.66 -14.34 -6.60
CA GLU A 55 7.58 -15.50 -6.62
C GLU A 55 7.94 -15.97 -5.21
N PHE A 56 8.19 -15.03 -4.29
CA PHE A 56 8.41 -15.31 -2.89
C PHE A 56 7.17 -15.93 -2.22
N LEU A 57 5.98 -15.43 -2.54
CA LEU A 57 4.71 -15.93 -2.01
C LEU A 57 4.39 -17.33 -2.57
N ASN A 58 4.64 -17.58 -3.85
CA ASN A 58 4.42 -18.90 -4.47
C ASN A 58 5.40 -19.95 -3.94
N PHE A 59 6.67 -19.59 -3.73
CA PHE A 59 7.63 -20.46 -3.07
C PHE A 59 7.18 -20.83 -1.65
N ARG A 60 6.61 -19.85 -0.91
CA ARG A 60 6.11 -20.04 0.46
C ARG A 60 4.83 -20.86 0.55
N VAL A 61 3.90 -20.68 -0.40
CA VAL A 61 2.69 -21.51 -0.48
C VAL A 61 3.02 -22.95 -0.85
N LYS A 62 4.05 -23.18 -1.67
CA LYS A 62 4.52 -24.52 -1.98
C LYS A 62 5.07 -25.26 -0.75
N ILE A 63 5.76 -24.56 0.15
CA ILE A 63 6.20 -25.10 1.45
C ILE A 63 4.99 -25.37 2.36
N PHE A 64 3.98 -24.50 2.34
CA PHE A 64 2.72 -24.69 3.07
C PHE A 64 1.96 -25.93 2.59
N GLU A 65 1.90 -26.17 1.28
CA GLU A 65 1.26 -27.36 0.68
C GLU A 65 1.94 -28.69 1.05
N GLU A 66 3.27 -28.73 1.19
CA GLU A 66 3.98 -29.96 1.57
C GLU A 66 3.75 -30.37 3.04
N ASN A 67 3.35 -29.44 3.91
CA ASN A 67 3.24 -29.68 5.36
C ASN A 67 1.80 -29.82 5.88
N ILE A 68 0.77 -29.49 5.09
CA ILE A 68 -0.66 -29.58 5.51
C ILE A 68 -1.19 -31.01 5.67
N ASN A 69 -0.48 -32.03 5.18
CA ASN A 69 -0.88 -33.42 5.45
C ASN A 69 -0.58 -33.88 6.88
N ASN A 70 0.13 -33.09 7.69
CA ASN A 70 0.32 -33.38 9.10
C ASN A 70 -0.31 -32.27 9.93
N GLU A 71 -1.36 -32.66 10.67
CA GLU A 71 -2.09 -31.82 11.60
C GLU A 71 -1.14 -31.15 12.61
N SER A 72 -0.90 -29.84 12.48
CA SER A 72 -0.53 -29.00 13.63
C SER A 72 -0.63 -27.51 13.34
N ILE A 73 -1.48 -26.82 14.11
CA ILE A 73 -1.57 -25.35 14.24
C ILE A 73 -0.20 -24.72 14.61
N GLN A 74 0.76 -25.53 15.04
CA GLN A 74 2.13 -25.15 15.39
C GLN A 74 2.96 -24.64 14.18
N ASP A 75 2.64 -25.06 12.96
CA ASP A 75 3.38 -24.67 11.75
C ASP A 75 2.99 -23.27 11.22
N LEU A 76 1.79 -22.80 11.55
CA LEU A 76 1.35 -21.42 11.28
C LEU A 76 2.07 -20.42 12.19
N ASN A 77 2.26 -20.77 13.47
CA ASN A 77 3.04 -19.96 14.41
C ASN A 77 4.50 -19.84 13.97
N PHE A 78 5.10 -20.93 13.48
CA PHE A 78 6.44 -20.93 12.89
C PHE A 78 6.55 -20.02 11.65
N PHE A 79 5.53 -19.99 10.78
CA PHE A 79 5.49 -19.09 9.63
C PHE A 79 5.52 -17.62 10.05
N PHE A 80 4.69 -17.20 11.00
CA PHE A 80 4.75 -15.81 11.48
C PHE A 80 6.05 -15.51 12.22
N ASP A 81 6.55 -16.48 12.98
CA ASP A 81 7.77 -16.31 13.76
C ASP A 81 9.02 -16.16 12.89
N GLU A 82 9.20 -16.97 11.84
CA GLU A 82 10.38 -16.92 10.96
C GLU A 82 10.25 -15.97 9.76
N VAL A 83 9.04 -15.70 9.26
CA VAL A 83 8.85 -14.95 7.99
C VAL A 83 8.51 -13.48 8.20
N ILE A 84 7.80 -13.14 9.28
CA ILE A 84 7.39 -11.76 9.62
C ILE A 84 8.27 -11.22 10.76
N GLN A 85 9.56 -11.56 10.74
CA GLN A 85 10.49 -11.38 11.86
C GLN A 85 11.12 -9.98 11.96
N GLN A 86 10.73 -9.02 11.10
CA GLN A 86 11.42 -7.71 10.98
C GLN A 86 10.49 -6.50 10.90
N ALA A 87 9.21 -6.64 11.21
CA ALA A 87 8.34 -5.48 11.31
C ALA A 87 8.46 -4.87 12.71
N ASP A 88 8.77 -3.58 12.82
CA ASP A 88 8.75 -2.81 14.07
C ASP A 88 7.38 -2.15 14.32
N TYR A 89 6.33 -2.64 13.66
CA TYR A 89 4.98 -2.10 13.70
C TYR A 89 3.96 -3.19 14.08
N PRO A 90 2.80 -2.80 14.67
CA PRO A 90 1.75 -3.72 15.07
C PRO A 90 1.08 -4.35 13.85
N ILE A 91 0.91 -5.67 13.89
CA ILE A 91 0.36 -6.46 12.78
C ILE A 91 -0.70 -7.42 13.30
N ILE A 92 -1.79 -7.54 12.54
CA ILE A 92 -2.86 -8.50 12.76
C ILE A 92 -3.13 -9.23 11.44
N TYR A 93 -3.09 -10.56 11.49
CA TYR A 93 -3.62 -11.41 10.43
C TYR A 93 -5.04 -11.83 10.78
N THR A 94 -5.92 -11.67 9.81
CA THR A 94 -7.33 -12.03 9.89
C THR A 94 -7.67 -13.12 8.89
N ASP A 95 -8.76 -13.85 9.13
CA ASP A 95 -9.34 -14.74 8.12
C ASP A 95 -10.09 -13.96 7.03
N ALA A 96 -10.70 -14.68 6.08
CA ALA A 96 -11.47 -14.07 4.99
C ALA A 96 -12.68 -13.22 5.47
N ASN A 97 -13.13 -13.39 6.72
CA ASN A 97 -14.21 -12.63 7.34
C ASN A 97 -13.70 -11.49 8.25
N MET A 98 -12.41 -11.15 8.17
CA MET A 98 -11.77 -10.11 9.00
C MET A 98 -11.70 -10.47 10.50
N VAL A 99 -11.87 -11.75 10.87
CA VAL A 99 -11.74 -12.18 12.26
C VAL A 99 -10.26 -12.36 12.61
N PRO A 100 -9.72 -11.73 13.67
CA PRO A 100 -8.32 -11.89 14.08
C PRO A 100 -7.96 -13.35 14.38
N GLN A 101 -6.90 -13.84 13.74
CA GLN A 101 -6.37 -15.19 13.95
C GLN A 101 -4.96 -15.18 14.54
N TYR A 102 -4.17 -14.14 14.23
CA TYR A 102 -2.80 -14.01 14.69
C TYR A 102 -2.42 -12.53 14.81
N TRP A 103 -1.55 -12.18 15.76
CA TRP A 103 -1.06 -10.81 15.94
C TRP A 103 0.38 -10.76 16.45
N ARG A 104 1.07 -9.65 16.16
CA ARG A 104 2.45 -9.39 16.59
C ARG A 104 2.68 -7.91 16.87
N ASN A 105 3.62 -7.60 17.78
CA ASN A 105 3.96 -6.24 18.21
C ASN A 105 2.76 -5.44 18.70
N ILE A 106 1.86 -6.13 19.39
CA ILE A 106 0.73 -5.54 20.11
C ILE A 106 0.97 -5.87 21.58
N ASP A 107 0.55 -4.98 22.48
CA ASP A 107 0.73 -5.09 23.94
C ASP A 107 -0.10 -6.24 24.58
N ILE A 108 -0.39 -7.29 23.81
CA ILE A 108 -1.07 -8.51 24.24
C ILE A 108 -0.24 -9.71 23.76
N PRO A 109 0.13 -10.64 24.66
CA PRO A 109 0.86 -11.83 24.28
C PRO A 109 0.03 -12.68 23.32
N GLN A 110 0.69 -13.29 22.34
CA GLN A 110 0.01 -14.19 21.42
C GLN A 110 -0.63 -15.35 22.19
N SER A 111 -1.92 -15.61 21.97
CA SER A 111 -2.60 -16.77 22.52
C SER A 111 -2.38 -17.97 21.61
N ASN A 112 -1.76 -19.03 22.13
CA ASN A 112 -1.70 -20.34 21.47
C ASN A 112 -2.96 -21.19 21.74
N ILE A 113 -3.94 -20.62 22.46
CA ILE A 113 -5.17 -21.30 22.87
C ILE A 113 -6.31 -20.81 21.97
N SER A 114 -6.92 -21.75 21.26
CA SER A 114 -8.16 -21.55 20.50
C SER A 114 -9.34 -22.20 21.25
N PRO A 115 -10.48 -21.51 21.41
CA PRO A 115 -10.78 -20.16 20.92
C PRO A 115 -10.07 -19.05 21.72
N ILE A 116 -9.81 -17.91 21.06
CA ILE A 116 -9.27 -16.70 21.68
C ILE A 116 -10.25 -16.23 22.77
N HIS A 117 -9.72 -15.75 23.91
CA HIS A 117 -10.56 -15.23 24.99
C HIS A 117 -11.43 -14.05 24.48
N PRO A 118 -12.73 -13.97 24.84
CA PRO A 118 -13.63 -12.94 24.31
C PRO A 118 -13.10 -11.51 24.43
N ASP A 119 -12.58 -11.13 25.60
CA ASP A 119 -12.03 -9.79 25.83
C ASP A 119 -10.82 -9.47 24.93
N THR A 120 -10.00 -10.48 24.62
CA THR A 120 -8.85 -10.34 23.70
C THR A 120 -9.31 -10.23 22.26
N LEU A 121 -10.32 -11.01 21.88
CA LEU A 121 -10.91 -10.96 20.55
C LEU A 121 -11.54 -9.58 20.30
N GLU A 122 -12.34 -9.07 21.24
CA GLU A 122 -12.96 -7.75 21.15
C GLU A 122 -11.90 -6.63 21.02
N TYR A 123 -10.81 -6.71 21.79
CA TYR A 123 -9.71 -5.75 21.66
C TYR A 123 -9.03 -5.81 20.28
N LEU A 124 -8.77 -7.01 19.76
CA LEU A 124 -8.14 -7.18 18.45
C LEU A 124 -9.05 -6.73 17.31
N GLU A 125 -10.35 -6.98 17.39
CA GLU A 125 -11.35 -6.50 16.42
C GLU A 125 -11.38 -4.96 16.38
N ASN A 126 -11.34 -4.31 17.55
CA ASN A 126 -11.24 -2.84 17.63
C ASN A 126 -9.94 -2.31 17.00
N LEU A 127 -8.81 -3.01 17.18
CA LEU A 127 -7.55 -2.65 16.54
C LEU A 127 -7.59 -2.86 15.03
N VAL A 128 -8.19 -3.95 14.55
CA VAL A 128 -8.39 -4.20 13.12
C VAL A 128 -9.14 -3.03 12.52
N GLN A 129 -10.31 -2.68 13.06
CA GLN A 129 -11.10 -1.55 12.56
C GLN A 129 -10.29 -0.24 12.52
N LYS A 130 -9.57 0.06 13.61
CA LYS A 130 -8.71 1.24 13.68
C LYS A 130 -7.63 1.24 12.60
N TYR A 131 -7.00 0.10 12.36
CA TYR A 131 -5.92 -0.06 11.38
C TYR A 131 -6.43 -0.01 9.95
N GLU A 132 -7.63 -0.53 9.68
CA GLU A 132 -8.31 -0.40 8.38
C GLU A 132 -8.59 1.05 8.00
N GLU A 133 -8.99 1.88 8.97
CA GLU A 133 -9.26 3.30 8.75
C GLU A 133 -7.98 4.07 8.39
N MET A 134 -6.83 3.65 8.92
CA MET A 134 -5.53 4.27 8.64
C MET A 134 -4.88 3.73 7.37
N ASN A 135 -4.98 2.43 7.14
CA ASN A 135 -4.29 1.72 6.07
C ASN A 135 -5.22 0.68 5.41
N PRO A 136 -5.29 0.63 4.07
CA PRO A 136 -6.07 -0.40 3.39
C PRO A 136 -5.48 -1.80 3.67
N PRO A 137 -6.30 -2.78 4.09
CA PRO A 137 -5.85 -4.15 4.32
C PRO A 137 -5.25 -4.79 3.07
N ILE A 138 -4.20 -5.58 3.26
CA ILE A 138 -3.55 -6.31 2.17
C ILE A 138 -4.16 -7.71 2.10
N PRO A 139 -4.92 -8.05 1.03
CA PRO A 139 -5.50 -9.38 0.90
C PRO A 139 -4.43 -10.42 0.63
N ILE A 140 -4.44 -11.50 1.41
CA ILE A 140 -3.64 -12.70 1.20
C ILE A 140 -4.51 -13.68 0.42
N SER A 141 -4.13 -13.94 -0.83
CA SER A 141 -4.91 -14.79 -1.75
C SER A 141 -4.06 -15.89 -2.38
N TYR A 142 -4.70 -17.03 -2.67
CA TYR A 142 -4.12 -18.17 -3.35
C TYR A 142 -5.09 -18.71 -4.40
N LYS A 143 -4.63 -18.94 -5.64
CA LYS A 143 -5.47 -19.44 -6.76
C LYS A 143 -6.80 -18.68 -6.89
N ASP A 144 -6.72 -17.35 -6.81
CA ASP A 144 -7.87 -16.43 -6.85
C ASP A 144 -8.87 -16.53 -5.68
N GLN A 145 -8.54 -17.28 -4.63
CA GLN A 145 -9.29 -17.34 -3.37
C GLN A 145 -8.60 -16.50 -2.29
N ILE A 146 -9.36 -15.65 -1.61
CA ILE A 146 -8.86 -14.88 -0.45
C ILE A 146 -8.81 -15.82 0.76
N LEU A 147 -7.63 -15.94 1.37
CA LEU A 147 -7.39 -16.72 2.59
C LEU A 147 -7.56 -15.87 3.85
N GLY A 148 -7.26 -14.58 3.75
CA GLY A 148 -7.34 -13.65 4.87
C GLY A 148 -6.75 -12.28 4.53
N TYR A 149 -6.67 -11.40 5.53
CA TYR A 149 -6.11 -10.07 5.35
C TYR A 149 -4.98 -9.79 6.33
N TYR A 150 -3.97 -9.10 5.81
CA TYR A 150 -2.90 -8.52 6.59
C TYR A 150 -3.25 -7.08 6.92
N VAL A 151 -3.46 -6.82 8.20
CA VAL A 151 -3.85 -5.53 8.77
C VAL A 151 -2.69 -5.00 9.60
N TYR A 152 -2.30 -3.74 9.41
CA TYR A 152 -1.12 -3.17 10.05
C TYR A 152 -1.37 -1.75 10.52
N GLY A 153 -0.84 -1.44 11.71
CA GLY A 153 -0.84 -0.09 12.26
C GLY A 153 0.48 0.63 12.01
N GLU A 154 0.56 1.88 12.45
CA GLU A 154 1.81 2.64 12.44
C GLU A 154 2.77 2.12 13.51
N SER A 155 4.06 2.14 13.21
CA SER A 155 5.10 1.84 14.20
C SER A 155 5.06 2.89 15.30
N PRO A 156 5.16 2.53 16.59
CA PRO A 156 5.20 3.50 17.70
C PRO A 156 6.52 4.31 17.79
N LEU A 157 7.33 4.36 16.72
CA LEU A 157 8.61 5.07 16.65
C LEU A 157 8.45 6.57 16.38
#